data_AF-A0A7S1YYB2-F1
#
_entry.id   AF-A0A7S1YYB2-F1
#
_cell.length_a   1.000
_cell.length_b   1.000
_cell.length_c   1.000
_cell.angle_alpha   90.00
_cell.angle_beta   90.00
_cell.angle_gamma   90.00
#
_symmetry.space_group_name_H-M   'P 1'
#
loop_
_entity.id
_entity.type
_entity.pdbx_description
1 polymer ?
#
loop_
_entity_poly.entity_id
_entity_poly.type
_entity_poly.pdbx_seq_one_letter_code
_entity_poly.pdbx_strand_id
1 'polypeptide(L)'
;QSNLTPNKDAQDKSGGKSSQPDSNKDKRSDDEKLNEKRLSRVNFLRFSPQSRTLILHHPECLDHIPKSEHDWEVPDRVKSIMNRIQDGQKNDKDSNVFDQISPHEVTISTEFDRATLELLSRVHS
;
A
#
# COMPACT_ATOMS: atom_id res chain seq x y z
N GLN A 1 22.24 -13.90 -80.79
CA GLN A 1 23.62 -14.42 -80.68
C GLN A 1 24.34 -13.62 -79.62
N SER A 2 25.16 -14.32 -78.86
CA SER A 2 25.75 -14.05 -77.54
C SER A 2 26.64 -12.80 -77.42
N ASN A 3 26.72 -12.24 -76.20
CA ASN A 3 27.95 -12.23 -75.36
C ASN A 3 27.65 -11.48 -74.04
N LEU A 4 27.65 -12.17 -72.89
CA LEU A 4 28.74 -12.32 -71.91
C LEU A 4 28.85 -11.14 -70.90
N THR A 5 28.35 -11.40 -69.67
CA THR A 5 28.71 -10.78 -68.36
C THR A 5 30.19 -11.08 -67.97
N PRO A 6 30.85 -10.55 -66.89
CA PRO A 6 30.33 -10.18 -65.55
C PRO A 6 31.10 -9.11 -64.69
N ASN A 7 30.71 -9.01 -63.40
CA ASN A 7 31.47 -8.56 -62.19
C ASN A 7 31.66 -7.04 -61.98
N LYS A 8 31.77 -6.46 -60.77
CA LYS A 8 31.62 -6.86 -59.35
C LYS A 8 31.81 -5.57 -58.50
N ASP A 9 31.28 -5.58 -57.29
CA ASP A 9 31.81 -4.88 -56.09
C ASP A 9 31.92 -3.35 -56.06
N ALA A 10 31.06 -2.71 -55.26
CA ALA A 10 31.47 -1.62 -54.37
C ALA A 10 30.50 -1.55 -53.18
N GLN A 11 30.96 -2.08 -52.04
CA GLN A 11 30.36 -1.89 -50.72
C GLN A 11 30.63 -0.46 -50.25
N ASP A 12 29.60 0.28 -49.85
CA ASP A 12 29.77 1.48 -49.03
C ASP A 12 29.33 1.19 -47.60
N LYS A 13 30.27 1.33 -46.67
CA LYS A 13 30.12 1.13 -45.23
C LYS A 13 30.07 2.51 -44.59
N SER A 14 28.89 2.97 -44.20
CA SER A 14 28.74 4.04 -43.20
C SER A 14 28.11 3.47 -41.93
N GLY A 15 28.98 3.17 -40.96
CA GLY A 15 28.59 2.72 -39.63
C GLY A 15 28.14 3.88 -38.75
N GLY A 16 26.84 3.97 -38.50
CA GLY A 16 26.28 4.71 -37.38
C GLY A 16 26.07 3.77 -36.20
N LYS A 17 26.98 3.73 -35.23
CA LYS A 17 26.72 3.10 -33.92
C LYS A 17 25.77 4.01 -33.14
N SER A 18 24.47 3.74 -33.20
CA SER A 18 23.52 4.26 -32.22
C SER A 18 23.66 3.46 -30.92
N SER A 19 24.41 3.99 -29.97
CA SER A 19 24.46 3.48 -28.61
C SER A 19 23.11 3.74 -27.94
N GLN A 20 22.19 2.78 -27.98
CA GLN A 20 21.01 2.84 -27.13
C GLN A 20 21.46 2.60 -25.67
N PRO A 21 21.09 3.47 -24.72
CA PRO A 21 21.38 3.23 -23.31
C PRO A 21 20.56 2.04 -22.82
N ASP A 22 21.25 1.10 -22.18
CA ASP A 22 20.75 -0.19 -21.71
C ASP A 22 19.85 0.01 -20.46
N SER A 23 18.60 0.46 -20.69
CA SER A 23 17.62 0.86 -19.66
C SER A 23 17.14 -0.28 -18.73
N ASN A 24 17.70 -1.48 -18.85
CA ASN A 24 17.26 -2.68 -18.15
C ASN A 24 18.11 -3.01 -16.91
N LYS A 25 19.27 -2.38 -16.74
CA LYS A 25 20.18 -2.65 -15.62
C LYS A 25 19.82 -1.86 -14.35
N ASP A 26 19.26 -0.66 -14.50
CA ASP A 26 18.90 0.19 -13.36
C ASP A 26 17.65 -0.29 -12.62
N LYS A 27 16.63 -0.80 -13.34
CA LYS A 27 15.34 -1.22 -12.76
C LYS A 27 15.48 -2.31 -11.70
N ARG A 28 16.35 -3.30 -11.92
CA ARG A 28 16.57 -4.39 -10.95
C ARG A 28 17.17 -3.88 -9.63
N SER A 29 18.04 -2.87 -9.70
CA SER A 29 18.66 -2.31 -8.50
C SER A 29 17.68 -1.53 -7.64
N ASP A 30 16.69 -0.89 -8.25
CA ASP A 30 15.67 -0.13 -7.53
C ASP A 30 14.64 -1.04 -6.88
N ASP A 31 14.25 -2.12 -7.55
CA ASP A 31 13.36 -3.15 -6.98
C ASP A 31 13.97 -3.81 -5.74
N GLU A 32 15.26 -4.13 -5.76
CA GLU A 32 15.99 -4.69 -4.61
C GLU A 32 16.03 -3.71 -3.43
N LYS A 33 16.36 -2.44 -3.67
CA LYS A 33 16.36 -1.39 -2.63
C LYS A 33 14.97 -1.18 -2.02
N LEU A 34 13.93 -1.21 -2.85
CA LEU A 34 12.55 -1.10 -2.37
C LEU A 34 12.19 -2.28 -1.48
N ASN A 35 12.61 -3.49 -1.84
CA ASN A 35 12.39 -4.68 -1.04
C ASN A 35 13.13 -4.61 0.31
N GLU A 36 14.40 -4.20 0.31
CA GLU A 36 15.20 -4.05 1.53
C GLU A 36 14.59 -3.02 2.50
N LYS A 37 14.10 -1.90 1.97
CA LYS A 37 13.38 -0.88 2.77
C LYS A 37 12.10 -1.43 3.38
N ARG A 38 11.31 -2.20 2.62
CA ARG A 38 10.09 -2.85 3.14
C ARG A 38 10.41 -3.82 4.27
N LEU A 39 11.40 -4.70 4.07
CA LEU A 39 11.83 -5.66 5.10
C LEU A 39 12.33 -4.96 6.37
N SER A 40 13.13 -3.91 6.21
CA SER A 40 13.63 -3.10 7.32
C SER A 40 12.48 -2.47 8.12
N ARG A 41 11.47 -1.93 7.44
CA ARG A 41 10.26 -1.39 8.06
C ARG A 41 9.48 -2.45 8.83
N VAL A 42 9.22 -3.60 8.21
CA VAL A 42 8.48 -4.71 8.86
C VAL A 42 9.21 -5.17 10.11
N ASN A 43 10.53 -5.35 10.04
CA ASN A 43 11.34 -5.73 11.20
C ASN A 43 11.28 -4.68 12.30
N PHE A 44 11.44 -3.40 11.95
CA PHE A 44 11.35 -2.31 12.92
C PHE A 44 10.02 -2.31 13.67
N LEU A 45 8.90 -2.40 12.95
CA LEU A 45 7.56 -2.39 13.56
C LEU A 45 7.22 -3.67 14.32
N ARG A 46 7.82 -4.80 13.92
CA ARG A 46 7.75 -6.05 14.69
C ARG A 46 8.39 -5.90 16.07
N PHE A 47 9.58 -5.31 16.16
CA PHE A 47 10.35 -5.21 17.40
C PHE A 47 10.12 -3.92 18.19
N SER A 48 9.42 -2.93 17.63
CA SER A 48 9.09 -1.66 18.29
C SER A 48 7.58 -1.43 18.36
N PRO A 49 6.87 -2.02 19.35
CA PRO A 49 5.41 -1.87 19.49
C PRO A 49 4.96 -0.41 19.64
N GLN A 50 5.74 0.42 20.31
CA GLN A 50 5.49 1.86 20.49
C GLN A 50 5.51 2.67 19.18
N SER A 51 6.11 2.11 18.12
CA SER A 51 6.17 2.74 16.80
C SER A 51 5.01 2.35 15.89
N ARG A 52 4.12 1.48 16.36
CA ARG A 52 2.92 1.03 15.64
C ARG A 52 1.83 2.09 15.74
N THR A 53 0.94 2.09 14.75
CA THR A 53 -0.26 2.93 14.80
C THR A 53 -1.28 2.28 15.72
N LEU A 54 -1.80 3.02 16.70
CA LEU A 54 -2.90 2.58 17.54
C LEU A 54 -4.24 3.01 16.93
N ILE A 55 -5.16 2.07 16.77
CA ILE A 55 -6.55 2.31 16.39
C ILE A 55 -7.42 2.03 17.61
N LEU A 56 -8.19 3.03 18.02
CA LEU A 56 -9.17 2.92 19.09
C LEU A 56 -10.55 2.68 18.48
N HIS A 57 -11.23 1.64 18.94
CA HIS A 57 -12.57 1.29 18.49
C HIS A 57 -13.39 0.78 19.68
N HIS A 58 -14.54 1.38 19.96
CA HIS A 58 -15.43 0.92 21.02
C HIS A 58 -16.62 0.15 20.42
N PRO A 59 -16.99 -1.03 20.95
CA PRO A 59 -18.15 -1.78 20.47
C PRO A 59 -19.46 -0.98 20.47
N GLU A 60 -19.63 -0.07 21.43
CA GLU A 60 -20.81 0.81 21.54
C GLU A 60 -21.00 1.75 20.34
N CYS A 61 -19.96 1.98 19.52
CA CYS A 61 -20.14 2.68 18.25
C CYS A 61 -21.09 1.95 17.29
N LEU A 62 -21.36 0.66 17.52
CA LEU A 62 -22.29 -0.14 16.75
C LEU A 62 -23.72 -0.12 17.30
N ASP A 63 -23.92 0.42 18.51
CA ASP A 63 -25.22 0.50 19.17
C ASP A 63 -26.01 1.76 18.77
N HIS A 64 -25.46 2.58 17.86
CA HIS A 64 -26.17 3.74 17.32
C HIS A 64 -27.43 3.30 16.57
N ILE A 65 -28.58 3.84 16.99
CA ILE A 65 -29.86 3.63 16.31
C ILE A 65 -30.11 4.82 15.38
N PRO A 66 -30.13 4.60 14.06
CA PRO A 66 -30.39 5.66 13.08
C PRO A 66 -31.78 6.27 13.30
N LYS A 67 -31.92 7.57 13.08
CA LYS A 67 -33.21 8.26 13.25
C LYS A 67 -34.21 7.94 12.14
N SER A 68 -33.71 7.48 11.00
CA SER A 68 -34.52 7.11 9.83
C SER A 68 -33.81 6.05 9.01
N GLU A 69 -34.56 5.34 8.16
CA GLU A 69 -34.03 4.34 7.23
C GLU A 69 -33.07 4.93 6.17
N HIS A 70 -33.12 6.25 5.97
CA HIS A 70 -32.31 6.97 4.98
C HIS A 70 -31.17 7.77 5.65
N ASP A 71 -30.93 7.56 6.95
CA ASP A 71 -29.84 8.21 7.63
C ASP A 71 -28.50 7.71 7.09
N TRP A 72 -27.53 8.60 6.95
CA TRP A 72 -26.20 8.23 6.50
C TRP A 72 -25.30 7.83 7.68
N GLU A 73 -25.69 8.20 8.91
CA GLU A 73 -25.02 7.80 10.14
C GLU A 73 -25.58 6.43 10.59
N VAL A 74 -24.94 5.35 10.12
CA VAL A 74 -25.32 3.98 10.45
C VAL A 74 -24.12 3.16 10.94
N PRO A 75 -24.32 2.20 11.86
CA PRO A 75 -23.26 1.32 12.38
C PRO A 75 -22.39 0.63 11.32
N ASP A 76 -22.96 0.33 10.15
CA ASP A 76 -22.27 -0.36 9.05
C ASP A 76 -21.04 0.40 8.55
N ARG A 77 -20.97 1.72 8.75
CA ARG A 77 -19.79 2.53 8.41
C ARG A 77 -18.56 2.08 9.21
N VAL A 78 -18.69 2.02 10.52
CA VAL A 78 -17.61 1.60 11.43
C VAL A 78 -17.28 0.13 11.17
N LYS A 79 -18.30 -0.72 11.04
CA LYS A 79 -18.13 -2.15 10.78
C LYS A 79 -17.33 -2.41 9.48
N SER A 80 -17.67 -1.71 8.40
CA SER A 80 -16.97 -1.86 7.11
C SER A 80 -15.49 -1.46 7.20
N ILE A 81 -15.20 -0.36 7.91
CA ILE A 81 -13.83 0.12 8.14
C ILE A 81 -13.04 -0.91 8.96
N MET A 82 -13.59 -1.35 10.09
CA MET A 82 -12.92 -2.29 10.98
C MET A 82 -12.70 -3.65 10.31
N ASN A 83 -13.68 -4.15 9.54
CA ASN A 83 -13.52 -5.38 8.75
C ASN A 83 -12.39 -5.24 7.74
N ARG A 84 -12.33 -4.14 6.98
CA ARG A 84 -11.24 -3.91 6.02
C ARG A 84 -9.87 -3.89 6.69
N ILE A 85 -9.75 -3.26 7.85
CA ILE A 85 -8.50 -3.22 8.60
C ILE A 85 -8.10 -4.63 9.05
N GLN A 86 -9.03 -5.37 9.67
CA GLN A 86 -8.79 -6.70 10.21
C GLN A 86 -8.49 -7.73 9.11
N ASP A 87 -9.20 -7.67 7.98
CA ASP A 87 -8.96 -8.55 6.85
C ASP A 87 -7.64 -8.20 6.15
N GLY A 88 -7.27 -6.91 6.13
CA GLY A 88 -5.94 -6.46 5.71
C GLY A 88 -4.81 -7.07 6.54
N GLN A 89 -5.01 -7.31 7.83
CA GLN A 89 -4.03 -7.96 8.72
C GLN A 89 -3.93 -9.48 8.55
N LYS A 90 -4.94 -10.14 7.97
CA LYS A 90 -4.98 -11.62 7.83
C LYS A 90 -4.32 -12.12 6.54
N ASN A 91 -4.27 -11.29 5.50
CA ASN A 91 -3.84 -11.71 4.17
C ASN A 91 -2.34 -11.48 3.97
N ASP A 92 -1.52 -12.46 4.35
CA ASP A 92 -0.07 -12.47 4.07
C ASP A 92 0.25 -12.85 2.61
N LYS A 93 -0.74 -13.24 1.79
CA LYS A 93 -0.51 -13.81 0.45
C LYS A 93 -1.56 -13.29 -0.55
N ASP A 94 -1.08 -12.68 -1.64
CA ASP A 94 -1.74 -12.53 -2.95
C ASP A 94 -2.81 -11.45 -3.21
N SER A 95 -2.98 -10.42 -2.37
CA SER A 95 -3.78 -9.24 -2.76
C SER A 95 -2.89 -8.00 -2.96
N ASN A 96 -3.26 -7.13 -3.91
CA ASN A 96 -2.49 -5.94 -4.33
C ASN A 96 -1.73 -5.26 -3.17
N VAL A 97 -0.43 -5.02 -3.38
CA VAL A 97 0.56 -4.49 -2.41
C VAL A 97 0.13 -3.16 -1.75
N PHE A 98 -0.83 -2.45 -2.32
CA PHE A 98 -1.32 -1.16 -1.82
C PHE A 98 -2.46 -1.26 -0.79
N ASP A 99 -3.08 -2.43 -0.61
CA ASP A 99 -4.24 -2.61 0.29
C ASP A 99 -3.95 -3.48 1.53
N GLN A 100 -2.71 -3.95 1.71
CA GLN A 100 -2.36 -4.81 2.85
C GLN A 100 -1.79 -3.98 4.01
N ILE A 101 -2.44 -4.08 5.16
CA ILE A 101 -1.92 -3.57 6.44
C ILE A 101 -1.08 -4.68 7.03
N SER A 102 0.23 -4.48 7.18
CA SER A 102 1.10 -5.53 7.70
C SER A 102 0.72 -5.87 9.17
N PRO A 103 0.80 -7.15 9.60
CA PRO A 103 0.39 -7.61 10.94
C PRO A 103 1.01 -6.89 12.15
N HIS A 104 2.01 -6.04 11.94
CA HIS A 104 2.70 -5.29 12.98
C HIS A 104 2.69 -3.77 12.76
N GLU A 105 1.95 -3.26 11.78
CA GLU A 105 1.83 -1.82 11.55
C GLU A 105 0.78 -1.17 12.44
N VAL A 106 -0.26 -1.93 12.79
CA VAL A 106 -1.44 -1.45 13.49
C VAL A 106 -1.71 -2.31 14.72
N THR A 107 -2.07 -1.67 15.82
CA THR A 107 -2.62 -2.30 17.03
C THR A 107 -4.03 -1.76 17.23
N ILE A 108 -5.01 -2.65 17.40
CA ILE A 108 -6.40 -2.26 17.67
C ILE A 108 -6.65 -2.44 19.16
N SER A 109 -7.18 -1.42 19.82
CA SER A 109 -7.60 -1.49 21.22
C SER A 109 -9.05 -1.06 21.36
N THR A 110 -9.78 -1.77 22.22
CA THR A 110 -11.12 -1.38 22.69
C THR A 110 -11.07 -0.77 24.09
N GLU A 111 -9.89 -0.72 24.71
CA GLU A 111 -9.67 -0.24 26.07
C GLU A 111 -9.27 1.24 26.03
N PHE A 112 -10.24 2.11 26.29
CA PHE A 112 -9.99 3.54 26.51
C PHE A 112 -11.12 4.14 27.35
N ASP A 113 -10.79 5.20 28.09
CA ASP A 113 -11.74 5.86 28.98
C ASP A 113 -12.77 6.67 28.19
N ARG A 114 -14.02 6.64 28.68
CA ARG A 114 -15.06 7.54 28.18
C ARG A 114 -14.75 8.97 28.60
N ALA A 115 -15.18 9.93 27.76
CA ALA A 115 -15.12 11.33 28.13
C ALA A 115 -15.95 11.58 29.40
N THR A 116 -15.32 12.21 30.39
CA THR A 116 -16.00 12.59 31.63
C THR A 116 -16.91 13.80 31.41
N LEU A 117 -17.89 14.00 32.29
CA LEU A 117 -18.74 15.20 32.27
C LEU A 117 -17.91 16.48 32.39
N GLU A 118 -16.85 16.45 33.21
CA GLU A 118 -15.92 17.57 33.35
C GLU A 118 -15.18 17.87 32.03
N LEU A 119 -14.83 16.85 31.25
CA LEU A 119 -14.18 17.04 29.95
C LEU A 119 -15.16 17.60 28.92
N LEU A 120 -16.39 17.07 28.91
CA LEU A 120 -17.44 17.49 27.98
C LEU A 120 -17.92 18.93 28.24
N SER A 121 -18.00 19.35 29.51
CA SER A 121 -18.45 20.69 29.89
C SER A 121 -17.50 21.82 29.47
N ARG A 122 -16.26 21.50 29.05
CA ARG A 122 -15.31 22.49 28.53
C ARG A 122 -15.73 23.04 27.17
N VAL A 123 -16.55 22.32 26.42
CA VAL A 123 -16.94 22.66 25.05
C VAL A 123 -18.46 22.61 24.81
N HIS A 124 -19.22 22.05 25.74
CA HIS A 124 -20.69 21.98 25.69
C HIS A 124 -21.29 22.68 26.92
N SER A 125 -22.38 23.43 26.69
CA SER A 125 -23.14 24.18 27.70
C SER A 125 -24.20 23.33 28.40
#